data_AF-A0A496QV36-F1
#
_entry.id   AF-A0A496QV36-F1
#
_cell.length_a   1.000
_cell.length_b   1.000
_cell.length_c   1.000
_cell.angle_alpha   90.00
_cell.angle_beta   90.00
_cell.angle_gamma   90.00
#
_symmetry.space_group_name_H-M   'P 1'
#
loop_
_entity.id
_entity.type
_entity.pdbx_description
1 polymer ?
#
loop_
_entity_poly.entity_id
_entity_poly.type
_entity_poly.pdbx_seq_one_letter_code
_entity_poly.pdbx_strand_id
1 'polypeptide(L)'
;MEQLAPHEKVFVDPSFIEEDKKHGNLGCTFCHGGDPNNPDYETAHSGVRKDPSYPDASGTCGICHTDSVKHYETSLHYTLEPYIRTIKMRSSRDNAKREKINTAMERHCLTCHSSCGQCHVSRPDPAHGGLLESHIFKKEPLMQEVCTSCHGSRVGPEFLGMNEGIPADIHRQKSYFKCTSCHSSVEMHGDGVEYANRYEVATAPECESCHRDVYTSQGENTTQHTIHKDKVSCQVCHAMPYKNCWECHVGTDDQGLTFFRTKATKMDFKIGLNPARDERHPEKFVTVRHIPVDFNTFSFYVEDGLSEFNMLPNWKMTTPHTIRRETPQNSSCDSCHGNESIFLSLEDVEEKYREANKEVIVPKELIPAKVGK
;
A
#
# COMPACT_ATOMS: atom_id res chain seq x y z
N MET A 1 11.08 12.63 1.45
CA MET A 1 12.28 12.58 0.58
C MET A 1 12.60 13.99 0.14
N GLU A 2 13.88 14.26 -0.09
CA GLU A 2 14.32 15.52 -0.68
C GLU A 2 13.77 15.67 -2.11
N GLN A 3 13.36 16.89 -2.43
CA GLN A 3 12.90 17.24 -3.76
C GLN A 3 14.12 17.53 -4.64
N LEU A 4 14.19 16.87 -5.80
CA LEU A 4 15.26 17.13 -6.77
C LEU A 4 15.13 18.54 -7.34
N ALA A 5 16.28 19.17 -7.59
CA ALA A 5 16.33 20.41 -8.33
C ALA A 5 15.80 20.20 -9.77
N PRO A 6 15.23 21.23 -10.42
CA PRO A 6 14.59 21.06 -11.74
C PRO A 6 15.50 20.42 -12.80
N HIS A 7 16.80 20.73 -12.81
CA HIS A 7 17.75 20.19 -13.77
C HIS A 7 18.06 18.70 -13.51
N GLU A 8 18.11 18.27 -12.26
CA GLU A 8 18.36 16.87 -11.88
C GLU A 8 17.20 15.95 -12.28
N LYS A 9 15.97 16.49 -12.35
CA LYS A 9 14.79 15.72 -12.76
C LYS A 9 14.84 15.25 -14.21
N VAL A 10 15.56 15.95 -15.07
CA VAL A 10 15.58 15.72 -16.52
C VAL A 10 16.98 15.35 -17.04
N PHE A 11 17.97 15.31 -16.14
CA PHE A 11 19.33 14.97 -16.52
C PHE A 11 19.45 13.49 -16.87
N VAL A 12 19.96 13.22 -18.07
CA VAL A 12 20.32 11.88 -18.53
C VAL A 12 21.85 11.78 -18.48
N ASP A 13 22.37 10.80 -17.75
CA ASP A 13 23.81 10.62 -17.68
C ASP A 13 24.32 10.09 -19.02
N PRO A 14 25.37 10.67 -19.61
CA PRO A 14 26.00 10.10 -20.80
C PRO A 14 26.42 8.63 -20.62
N SER A 15 26.70 8.20 -19.38
CA SER A 15 27.01 6.80 -19.06
C SER A 15 25.84 5.85 -19.31
N PHE A 16 24.59 6.33 -19.40
CA PHE A 16 23.41 5.52 -19.72
C PHE A 16 23.63 4.64 -20.96
N ILE A 17 24.28 5.18 -22.00
CA ILE A 17 24.57 4.45 -23.24
C ILE A 17 25.52 3.27 -22.99
N GLU A 18 26.43 3.40 -22.02
CA GLU A 18 27.44 2.39 -21.71
C GLU A 18 27.01 1.42 -20.60
N GLU A 19 26.30 1.91 -19.58
CA GLU A 19 25.83 1.13 -18.43
C GLU A 19 24.56 0.34 -18.77
N ASP A 20 23.69 0.90 -19.61
CA ASP A 20 22.50 0.24 -20.13
C ASP A 20 22.50 0.22 -21.65
N LYS A 21 23.45 -0.54 -22.20
CA LYS A 21 23.65 -0.67 -23.66
C LYS A 21 22.40 -1.10 -24.41
N LYS A 22 21.46 -1.79 -23.77
CA LYS A 22 20.25 -2.28 -24.46
C LYS A 22 19.27 -1.14 -24.69
N HIS A 23 18.99 -0.34 -23.68
CA HIS A 23 18.07 0.79 -23.82
C HIS A 23 18.75 2.01 -24.45
N GLY A 24 19.99 2.32 -24.04
CA GLY A 24 20.72 3.49 -24.55
C GLY A 24 20.97 3.48 -26.05
N ASN A 25 21.16 2.30 -26.66
CA ASN A 25 21.37 2.17 -28.11
C ASN A 25 20.08 2.26 -28.95
N LEU A 26 18.89 2.26 -28.34
CA LEU A 26 17.63 2.43 -29.08
C LEU A 26 17.39 3.89 -29.49
N GLY A 27 18.04 4.83 -28.80
CA GLY A 27 17.79 6.26 -28.95
C GLY A 27 16.50 6.71 -28.27
N CYS A 28 16.44 7.98 -27.88
CA CYS A 28 15.34 8.54 -27.11
C CYS A 28 13.99 8.37 -27.81
N THR A 29 13.99 8.57 -29.13
CA THR A 29 12.78 8.60 -29.97
C THR A 29 12.11 7.25 -30.12
N PHE A 30 12.83 6.15 -29.90
CA PHE A 30 12.26 4.81 -29.95
C PHE A 30 11.16 4.63 -28.88
N CYS A 31 11.42 5.07 -27.65
CA CYS A 31 10.45 5.01 -26.56
C CYS A 31 9.57 6.26 -26.51
N HIS A 32 10.20 7.43 -26.60
CA HIS A 32 9.55 8.70 -26.29
C HIS A 32 8.93 9.39 -27.50
N GLY A 33 9.24 8.98 -28.73
CA GLY A 33 8.82 9.69 -29.96
C GLY A 33 9.57 11.02 -30.15
N GLY A 34 8.94 11.97 -30.86
CA GLY A 34 9.57 13.22 -31.29
C GLY A 34 10.32 13.07 -32.62
N ASP A 35 11.01 14.14 -33.04
CA ASP A 35 11.78 14.18 -34.29
C ASP A 35 13.28 14.38 -34.02
N PRO A 36 14.11 13.33 -34.15
CA PRO A 36 15.55 13.45 -33.89
C PRO A 36 16.30 14.26 -34.95
N ASN A 37 15.69 14.53 -36.10
CA ASN A 37 16.31 15.26 -37.19
C ASN A 37 15.97 16.75 -37.17
N ASN A 38 15.07 17.17 -36.27
CA ASN A 38 14.67 18.55 -36.14
C ASN A 38 15.65 19.31 -35.23
N PRO A 39 16.37 20.33 -35.73
CA PRO A 39 17.35 21.07 -34.94
C PRO A 39 16.71 22.06 -33.94
N ASP A 40 15.41 22.37 -34.08
CA ASP A 40 14.69 23.24 -33.16
C ASP A 40 14.13 22.42 -32.00
N TYR A 41 14.63 22.68 -30.78
CA TYR A 41 14.32 21.84 -29.63
C TYR A 41 12.83 21.85 -29.26
N GLU A 42 12.09 22.94 -29.48
CA GLU A 42 10.67 23.00 -29.13
C GLU A 42 9.85 22.08 -30.04
N THR A 43 10.11 22.17 -31.34
CA THR A 43 9.40 21.37 -32.34
C THR A 43 9.93 19.94 -32.44
N ALA A 44 11.19 19.68 -32.10
CA ALA A 44 11.76 18.33 -31.98
C ALA A 44 11.09 17.51 -30.86
N HIS A 45 10.75 18.16 -29.74
CA HIS A 45 10.06 17.52 -28.63
C HIS A 45 8.52 17.54 -28.76
N SER A 46 7.98 18.04 -29.88
CA SER A 46 6.54 18.00 -30.13
C SER A 46 6.04 16.55 -30.16
N GLY A 47 5.05 16.23 -29.32
CA GLY A 47 4.49 14.88 -29.20
C GLY A 47 5.34 13.88 -28.39
N VAL A 48 6.42 14.32 -27.75
CA VAL A 48 7.21 13.45 -26.87
C VAL A 48 6.37 12.94 -25.70
N ARG A 49 6.35 11.61 -25.53
CA ARG A 49 5.69 10.93 -24.42
C ARG A 49 6.59 10.97 -23.21
N LYS A 50 6.17 11.67 -22.14
CA LYS A 50 6.95 11.76 -20.89
C LYS A 50 7.09 10.41 -20.20
N ASP A 51 5.99 9.66 -20.11
CA ASP A 51 5.97 8.27 -19.68
C ASP A 51 5.57 7.39 -20.88
N PRO A 52 6.52 6.68 -21.50
CA PRO A 52 6.23 5.83 -22.65
C PRO A 52 5.56 4.51 -22.26
N SER A 53 5.45 4.20 -20.97
CA SER A 53 4.90 2.94 -20.45
C SER A 53 3.48 3.05 -19.89
N TYR A 54 2.85 4.22 -20.00
CA TYR A 54 1.49 4.47 -19.54
C TYR A 54 0.69 5.30 -20.56
N PRO A 55 -0.61 4.99 -20.78
CA PRO A 55 -1.40 3.92 -20.16
C PRO A 55 -1.11 2.52 -20.73
N ASP A 56 -0.38 2.44 -21.84
CA ASP A 56 -0.09 1.20 -22.54
C ASP A 56 1.43 1.05 -22.76
N ALA A 57 2.00 -0.01 -22.19
CA ALA A 57 3.42 -0.33 -22.32
C ALA A 57 3.71 -1.30 -23.48
N SER A 58 2.70 -1.86 -24.15
CA SER A 58 2.86 -2.91 -25.16
C SER A 58 3.70 -2.45 -26.36
N GLY A 59 3.48 -1.21 -26.81
CA GLY A 59 4.18 -0.61 -27.95
C GLY A 59 5.56 -0.03 -27.65
N THR A 60 6.06 -0.12 -26.41
CA THR A 60 7.36 0.43 -26.01
C THR A 60 8.17 -0.62 -25.27
N CYS A 61 7.84 -0.88 -24.00
CA CYS A 61 8.51 -1.88 -23.17
C CYS A 61 8.16 -3.30 -23.64
N GLY A 62 6.90 -3.53 -24.01
CA GLY A 62 6.36 -4.83 -24.37
C GLY A 62 6.92 -5.43 -25.66
N ILE A 63 7.60 -4.63 -26.49
CA ILE A 63 8.35 -5.11 -27.66
C ILE A 63 9.43 -6.11 -27.23
N CYS A 64 10.09 -5.86 -26.10
CA CYS A 64 11.20 -6.66 -25.57
C CYS A 64 10.85 -7.40 -24.27
N HIS A 65 9.95 -6.85 -23.47
CA HIS A 65 9.56 -7.35 -22.14
C HIS A 65 8.14 -7.94 -22.14
N THR A 66 7.87 -8.83 -23.09
CA THR A 66 6.55 -9.42 -23.31
C THR A 66 5.96 -10.04 -22.05
N ASP A 67 6.78 -10.79 -21.30
CA ASP A 67 6.32 -11.53 -20.12
C ASP A 67 5.95 -10.60 -18.96
N SER A 68 6.72 -9.53 -18.77
CA SER A 68 6.45 -8.54 -17.73
C SER A 68 5.18 -7.73 -18.04
N VAL A 69 4.97 -7.36 -19.31
CA VAL A 69 3.81 -6.56 -19.71
C VAL A 69 2.52 -7.38 -19.74
N LYS A 70 2.62 -8.68 -20.05
CA LYS A 70 1.47 -9.59 -20.22
C LYS A 70 0.44 -9.53 -19.09
N HIS A 71 0.90 -9.38 -17.85
CA HIS A 71 0.04 -9.39 -16.66
C HIS A 71 -0.03 -8.06 -15.93
N TYR A 72 0.75 -7.06 -16.39
CA TYR A 72 0.87 -5.77 -15.74
C TYR A 72 -0.47 -5.04 -15.59
N GLU A 73 -1.31 -5.10 -16.63
CA GLU A 73 -2.61 -4.45 -16.68
C GLU A 73 -3.61 -4.99 -15.65
N THR A 74 -3.41 -6.21 -15.14
CA THR A 74 -4.25 -6.77 -14.06
C THR A 74 -3.64 -6.57 -12.67
N SER A 75 -2.43 -6.01 -12.58
CA SER A 75 -1.79 -5.76 -11.29
C SER A 75 -2.55 -4.71 -10.48
N LEU A 76 -2.50 -4.84 -9.16
CA LEU A 76 -3.15 -3.87 -8.26
C LEU A 76 -2.49 -2.49 -8.28
N HIS A 77 -1.20 -2.41 -8.65
CA HIS A 77 -0.48 -1.14 -8.76
C HIS A 77 -0.84 -0.37 -10.04
N TYR A 78 -1.17 -1.08 -11.13
CA TYR A 78 -1.72 -0.45 -12.34
C TYR A 78 -3.18 -0.05 -12.17
N THR A 79 -4.03 -1.00 -11.76
CA THR A 79 -5.50 -0.80 -11.77
C THR A 79 -6.00 0.09 -10.64
N LEU A 80 -5.33 0.06 -9.47
CA LEU A 80 -5.84 0.61 -8.21
C LEU A 80 -7.26 0.13 -7.85
N GLU A 81 -7.69 -1.00 -8.39
CA GLU A 81 -9.06 -1.51 -8.27
C GLU A 81 -9.57 -1.61 -6.82
N PRO A 82 -8.76 -1.97 -5.81
CA PRO A 82 -9.22 -2.02 -4.42
C PRO A 82 -9.68 -0.66 -3.88
N TYR A 83 -9.06 0.44 -4.33
CA TYR A 83 -9.50 1.80 -3.96
C TYR A 83 -10.83 2.12 -4.60
N ILE A 84 -10.95 1.87 -5.91
CA ILE A 84 -12.16 2.11 -6.70
C ILE A 84 -13.34 1.32 -6.12
N ARG A 85 -13.18 0.02 -5.89
CA ARG A 85 -14.21 -0.84 -5.30
C ARG A 85 -14.61 -0.41 -3.90
N THR A 86 -13.64 -0.14 -3.03
CA THR A 86 -13.90 0.24 -1.63
C THR A 86 -14.70 1.56 -1.56
N ILE A 87 -14.36 2.54 -2.38
CA ILE A 87 -15.08 3.81 -2.43
C ILE A 87 -16.46 3.60 -3.06
N LYS A 88 -16.55 2.93 -4.21
CA LYS A 88 -17.82 2.63 -4.89
C LYS A 88 -18.83 1.92 -3.99
N MET A 89 -18.40 0.99 -3.13
CA MET A 89 -19.26 0.29 -2.18
C MET A 89 -19.88 1.23 -1.12
N ARG A 90 -19.18 2.31 -0.77
CA ARG A 90 -19.65 3.33 0.18
C ARG A 90 -20.40 4.47 -0.50
N SER A 91 -20.21 4.65 -1.80
CA SER A 91 -20.76 5.77 -2.56
C SER A 91 -22.27 5.70 -2.68
N SER A 92 -22.89 6.87 -2.80
CA SER A 92 -24.30 7.02 -3.14
C SER A 92 -24.68 6.20 -4.37
N ARG A 93 -25.93 5.73 -4.42
CA ARG A 93 -26.50 5.02 -5.57
C ARG A 93 -26.91 5.96 -6.71
N ASP A 94 -26.90 7.26 -6.48
CA ASP A 94 -27.13 8.28 -7.51
C ASP A 94 -25.91 8.39 -8.44
N ASN A 95 -26.14 8.16 -9.74
CA ASN A 95 -25.10 8.22 -10.76
C ASN A 95 -24.48 9.62 -10.89
N ALA A 96 -25.25 10.69 -10.74
CA ALA A 96 -24.71 12.05 -10.82
C ALA A 96 -23.76 12.36 -9.66
N LYS A 97 -24.04 11.81 -8.46
CA LYS A 97 -23.12 11.90 -7.32
C LYS A 97 -21.88 11.04 -7.54
N ARG A 98 -22.03 9.83 -8.08
CA ARG A 98 -20.90 8.94 -8.40
C ARG A 98 -19.92 9.56 -9.37
N GLU A 99 -20.41 10.27 -10.38
CA GLU A 99 -19.54 10.95 -11.34
C GLU A 99 -18.64 11.99 -10.65
N LYS A 100 -19.20 12.79 -9.75
CA LYS A 100 -18.43 13.76 -8.95
C LYS A 100 -17.42 13.09 -8.02
N ILE A 101 -17.75 11.92 -7.48
CA ILE A 101 -16.82 11.11 -6.67
C ILE A 101 -15.69 10.57 -7.55
N ASN A 102 -15.98 10.09 -8.76
CA ASN A 102 -14.96 9.62 -9.71
C ASN A 102 -13.99 10.76 -10.06
N THR A 103 -14.50 11.95 -10.37
CA THR A 103 -13.65 13.14 -10.58
C THR A 103 -12.76 13.44 -9.37
N ALA A 104 -13.30 13.33 -8.14
CA ALA A 104 -12.50 13.51 -6.94
C ALA A 104 -11.42 12.42 -6.79
N MET A 105 -11.79 11.16 -7.04
CA MET A 105 -10.87 10.02 -6.97
C MET A 105 -9.71 10.16 -7.96
N GLU A 106 -9.99 10.53 -9.22
CA GLU A 106 -8.98 10.78 -10.25
C GLU A 106 -7.99 11.86 -9.82
N ARG A 107 -8.48 12.94 -9.22
CA ARG A 107 -7.65 14.07 -8.79
C ARG A 107 -6.82 13.78 -7.54
N HIS A 108 -7.33 12.99 -6.61
CA HIS A 108 -6.77 12.89 -5.25
C HIS A 108 -6.21 11.52 -4.89
N CYS A 109 -6.76 10.46 -5.45
CA CYS A 109 -6.52 9.09 -4.97
C CYS A 109 -5.84 8.21 -6.01
N LEU A 110 -6.18 8.39 -7.28
CA LEU A 110 -5.68 7.57 -8.38
C LEU A 110 -4.37 8.07 -8.98
N THR A 111 -3.78 9.11 -8.37
CA THR A 111 -2.45 9.65 -8.73
C THR A 111 -1.29 8.73 -8.33
N CYS A 112 -1.55 7.71 -7.50
CA CYS A 112 -0.58 6.71 -7.07
C CYS A 112 -0.56 5.45 -7.95
N HIS A 113 -1.21 5.45 -9.12
CA HIS A 113 -1.05 4.33 -10.06
C HIS A 113 0.43 4.22 -10.45
N SER A 114 0.88 3.04 -10.85
CA SER A 114 2.24 2.88 -11.37
C SER A 114 2.26 2.73 -12.89
N SER A 115 3.45 2.90 -13.46
CA SER A 115 3.86 2.46 -14.79
C SER A 115 5.18 1.70 -14.69
N CYS A 116 5.65 1.06 -15.77
CA CYS A 116 7.01 0.47 -15.77
C CYS A 116 8.06 1.55 -15.50
N GLY A 117 7.88 2.74 -16.08
CA GLY A 117 8.75 3.91 -15.89
C GLY A 117 8.81 4.35 -14.43
N GLN A 118 7.68 4.46 -13.74
CA GLN A 118 7.62 4.92 -12.35
C GLN A 118 8.24 3.96 -11.32
N CYS A 119 8.49 2.71 -11.70
CA CYS A 119 9.22 1.75 -10.87
C CYS A 119 10.68 1.57 -11.25
N HIS A 120 10.99 1.61 -12.54
CA HIS A 120 12.28 1.19 -13.06
C HIS A 120 13.12 2.33 -13.64
N VAL A 121 12.57 3.51 -13.90
CA VAL A 121 13.27 4.58 -14.65
C VAL A 121 13.17 5.96 -13.99
N SER A 122 12.03 6.27 -13.37
CA SER A 122 11.75 7.55 -12.73
C SER A 122 11.15 7.36 -11.35
N ARG A 123 11.36 8.34 -10.48
CA ARG A 123 10.61 8.48 -9.24
C ARG A 123 9.11 8.65 -9.59
N PRO A 124 8.18 8.11 -8.79
CA PRO A 124 6.75 8.26 -9.03
C PRO A 124 6.29 9.73 -8.99
N ASP A 125 5.20 10.04 -9.70
CA ASP A 125 4.62 11.38 -9.75
C ASP A 125 4.21 11.93 -8.36
N PRO A 126 3.66 11.12 -7.43
CA PRO A 126 3.41 11.57 -6.05
C PRO A 126 4.65 12.07 -5.31
N ALA A 127 5.86 11.68 -5.75
CA ALA A 127 7.14 12.16 -5.22
C ALA A 127 7.77 13.28 -6.08
N HIS A 128 6.97 13.94 -6.93
CA HIS A 128 7.34 15.00 -7.85
C HIS A 128 8.27 14.58 -9.00
N GLY A 129 8.29 13.29 -9.34
CA GLY A 129 9.01 12.75 -10.48
C GLY A 129 10.53 12.93 -10.42
N GLY A 130 11.16 12.79 -11.58
CA GLY A 130 12.61 12.87 -11.77
C GLY A 130 13.23 11.50 -12.03
N LEU A 131 14.30 11.47 -12.79
CA LEU A 131 14.94 10.24 -13.24
C LEU A 131 15.67 9.52 -12.09
N LEU A 132 15.52 8.20 -12.03
CA LEU A 132 16.31 7.35 -11.15
C LEU A 132 17.72 7.25 -11.75
N GLU A 133 18.74 7.60 -10.96
CA GLU A 133 20.14 7.53 -11.37
C GLU A 133 20.34 8.07 -12.80
N SER A 134 19.72 9.21 -13.11
CA SER A 134 19.88 9.90 -14.40
C SER A 134 19.50 9.05 -15.62
N HIS A 135 18.36 8.35 -15.54
CA HIS A 135 17.75 7.51 -16.59
C HIS A 135 18.33 6.09 -16.73
N ILE A 136 19.08 5.62 -15.75
CA ILE A 136 19.57 4.23 -15.75
C ILE A 136 18.43 3.30 -15.30
N PHE A 137 18.06 2.35 -16.15
CA PHE A 137 16.94 1.44 -15.86
C PHE A 137 17.33 0.49 -14.72
N LYS A 138 16.54 0.52 -13.65
CA LYS A 138 16.73 -0.28 -12.45
C LYS A 138 15.94 -1.57 -12.56
N LYS A 139 16.62 -2.70 -12.80
CA LYS A 139 15.97 -4.03 -12.77
C LYS A 139 15.22 -4.28 -11.46
N GLU A 140 15.86 -3.99 -10.33
CA GLU A 140 15.23 -3.99 -9.02
C GLU A 140 14.95 -2.53 -8.62
N PRO A 141 13.68 -2.14 -8.37
CA PRO A 141 13.35 -0.77 -7.96
C PRO A 141 14.08 -0.35 -6.68
N LEU A 142 14.49 0.92 -6.65
CA LEU A 142 15.10 1.49 -5.46
C LEU A 142 14.02 1.70 -4.38
N MET A 143 14.11 0.94 -3.29
CA MET A 143 13.07 0.87 -2.26
C MET A 143 12.65 2.25 -1.72
N GLN A 144 13.62 3.13 -1.43
CA GLN A 144 13.34 4.41 -0.81
C GLN A 144 12.71 5.38 -1.82
N GLU A 145 13.29 5.46 -3.02
CA GLU A 145 12.94 6.40 -4.09
C GLU A 145 11.70 5.98 -4.88
N VAL A 146 11.31 4.70 -4.82
CA VAL A 146 10.17 4.14 -5.54
C VAL A 146 9.10 3.67 -4.58
N CYS A 147 9.33 2.60 -3.83
CA CYS A 147 8.29 1.97 -3.01
C CYS A 147 7.79 2.93 -1.92
N THR A 148 8.71 3.57 -1.20
CA THR A 148 8.32 4.51 -0.13
C THR A 148 7.88 5.88 -0.66
N SER A 149 7.99 6.17 -1.95
CA SER A 149 7.37 7.36 -2.54
C SER A 149 5.85 7.33 -2.42
N CYS A 150 5.25 6.17 -2.69
CA CYS A 150 3.80 5.97 -2.57
C CYS A 150 3.41 5.40 -1.19
N HIS A 151 4.23 4.50 -0.64
CA HIS A 151 3.96 3.82 0.64
C HIS A 151 4.63 4.49 1.87
N GLY A 152 5.21 5.68 1.72
CA GLY A 152 6.03 6.34 2.74
C GLY A 152 5.29 7.03 3.88
N SER A 153 3.96 7.19 3.79
CA SER A 153 3.21 7.78 4.90
C SER A 153 3.05 6.82 6.08
N ARG A 154 2.90 5.52 5.80
CA ARG A 154 2.66 4.46 6.79
C ARG A 154 3.72 3.37 6.75
N VAL A 155 3.79 2.64 5.65
CA VAL A 155 4.59 1.41 5.52
C VAL A 155 6.08 1.69 5.61
N GLY A 156 6.59 2.71 4.91
CA GLY A 156 8.01 3.07 4.96
C GLY A 156 8.50 3.33 6.40
N PRO A 157 7.89 4.27 7.14
CA PRO A 157 8.27 4.56 8.52
C PRO A 157 8.11 3.38 9.48
N GLU A 158 7.10 2.52 9.28
CA GLU A 158 6.92 1.29 10.04
C GLU A 158 8.09 0.33 9.80
N PHE A 159 8.36 0.00 8.53
CA PHE A 159 9.39 -0.97 8.15
C PHE A 159 10.80 -0.50 8.52
N LEU A 160 11.07 0.79 8.33
CA LEU A 160 12.39 1.38 8.53
C LEU A 160 12.64 1.86 9.97
N GLY A 161 11.62 1.84 10.84
CA GLY A 161 11.75 2.30 12.23
C GLY A 161 11.92 3.81 12.36
N MET A 162 11.18 4.58 11.57
CA MET A 162 11.22 6.06 11.58
C MET A 162 10.12 6.67 12.48
N ASN A 163 9.25 5.83 13.07
CA ASN A 163 8.27 6.30 14.05
C ASN A 163 8.91 6.35 15.44
N GLU A 164 8.71 7.46 16.16
CA GLU A 164 9.27 7.66 17.49
C GLU A 164 8.88 6.52 18.45
N GLY A 165 9.86 6.01 19.20
CA GLY A 165 9.65 4.96 20.19
C GLY A 165 9.35 3.56 19.63
N ILE A 166 9.28 3.38 18.30
CA ILE A 166 8.94 2.10 17.67
C ILE A 166 10.13 1.65 16.82
N PRO A 167 10.76 0.50 17.14
CA PRO A 167 11.89 -0.01 16.39
C PRO A 167 11.48 -0.43 14.98
N ALA A 168 12.46 -0.48 14.08
CA ALA A 168 12.29 -1.04 12.74
C ALA A 168 11.83 -2.50 12.80
N ASP A 169 11.18 -2.92 11.71
CA ASP A 169 10.83 -4.32 11.47
C ASP A 169 12.08 -5.21 11.63
N ILE A 170 11.94 -6.36 12.28
CA ILE A 170 13.06 -7.24 12.58
C ILE A 170 13.73 -7.75 11.30
N HIS A 171 12.98 -7.98 10.23
CA HIS A 171 13.51 -8.42 8.94
C HIS A 171 14.37 -7.32 8.30
N ARG A 172 13.95 -6.06 8.45
CA ARG A 172 14.76 -4.90 8.05
C ARG A 172 15.99 -4.76 8.95
N GLN A 173 15.81 -4.77 10.26
CA GLN A 173 16.85 -4.43 11.22
C GLN A 173 17.99 -5.46 11.25
N LYS A 174 17.67 -6.76 11.18
CA LYS A 174 18.65 -7.83 11.35
C LYS A 174 19.16 -8.40 10.04
N SER A 175 18.32 -8.41 9.02
CA SER A 175 18.63 -9.05 7.74
C SER A 175 18.72 -8.07 6.57
N TYR A 176 18.57 -6.77 6.83
CA TYR A 176 18.62 -5.71 5.82
C TYR A 176 17.64 -5.92 4.66
N PHE A 177 16.53 -6.62 4.90
CA PHE A 177 15.53 -6.90 3.88
C PHE A 177 15.07 -5.60 3.21
N LYS A 178 14.83 -5.71 1.91
CA LYS A 178 14.10 -4.72 1.11
C LYS A 178 12.65 -5.18 0.99
N CYS A 179 11.75 -4.33 0.48
CA CYS A 179 10.38 -4.73 0.19
C CYS A 179 10.33 -6.00 -0.69
N THR A 180 11.18 -6.04 -1.72
CA THR A 180 11.35 -7.15 -2.68
C THR A 180 11.87 -8.46 -2.06
N SER A 181 12.34 -8.44 -0.81
CA SER A 181 12.73 -9.66 -0.09
C SER A 181 11.51 -10.48 0.35
N CYS A 182 10.34 -9.84 0.49
CA CYS A 182 9.07 -10.51 0.78
C CYS A 182 8.11 -10.42 -0.41
N HIS A 183 8.07 -9.26 -1.07
CA HIS A 183 7.17 -8.99 -2.19
C HIS A 183 7.81 -9.40 -3.52
N SER A 184 7.26 -10.42 -4.17
CA SER A 184 7.84 -11.00 -5.38
C SER A 184 7.55 -10.16 -6.63
N SER A 185 8.33 -10.34 -7.71
CA SER A 185 8.06 -9.67 -8.98
C SER A 185 6.71 -10.06 -9.58
N VAL A 186 6.25 -11.31 -9.37
CA VAL A 186 4.95 -11.77 -9.85
C VAL A 186 3.82 -11.08 -9.10
N GLU A 187 3.95 -10.88 -7.80
CA GLU A 187 2.97 -10.11 -7.01
C GLU A 187 2.90 -8.65 -7.49
N MET A 188 4.05 -8.02 -7.76
CA MET A 188 4.10 -6.62 -8.19
C MET A 188 3.58 -6.41 -9.62
N HIS A 189 3.98 -7.29 -10.57
CA HIS A 189 3.57 -7.20 -11.97
C HIS A 189 2.19 -7.84 -12.25
N GLY A 190 1.62 -8.58 -11.30
CA GLY A 190 0.40 -9.34 -11.51
C GLY A 190 0.65 -10.72 -12.13
N ASP A 191 -0.34 -11.59 -11.96
CA ASP A 191 -0.37 -12.98 -12.44
C ASP A 191 -1.45 -13.22 -13.50
N GLY A 192 -2.09 -12.15 -13.99
CA GLY A 192 -3.21 -12.21 -14.93
C GLY A 192 -4.58 -12.35 -14.30
N VAL A 193 -4.67 -12.44 -12.97
CA VAL A 193 -5.94 -12.46 -12.24
C VAL A 193 -6.29 -11.05 -11.76
N GLU A 194 -7.55 -10.67 -11.94
CA GLU A 194 -8.09 -9.45 -11.34
C GLU A 194 -8.54 -9.74 -9.91
N TYR A 195 -7.84 -9.15 -8.95
CA TYR A 195 -8.17 -9.26 -7.54
C TYR A 195 -8.98 -8.06 -7.06
N ALA A 196 -10.00 -8.28 -6.22
CA ALA A 196 -10.77 -7.18 -5.65
C ALA A 196 -10.01 -6.48 -4.52
N ASN A 197 -9.08 -7.19 -3.88
CA ASN A 197 -8.24 -6.65 -2.81
C ASN A 197 -6.93 -7.43 -2.65
N ARG A 198 -5.95 -6.82 -1.95
CA ARG A 198 -4.60 -7.39 -1.78
C ARG A 198 -4.55 -8.73 -1.04
N TYR A 199 -5.54 -9.05 -0.20
CA TYR A 199 -5.58 -10.32 0.54
C TYR A 199 -6.01 -11.49 -0.36
N GLU A 200 -6.62 -11.23 -1.51
CA GLU A 200 -6.96 -12.29 -2.47
C GLU A 200 -5.75 -12.71 -3.32
N VAL A 201 -4.70 -11.89 -3.41
CA VAL A 201 -3.53 -12.10 -4.28
C VAL A 201 -2.80 -13.38 -3.91
N ALA A 202 -2.85 -14.41 -4.76
CA ALA A 202 -2.30 -15.74 -4.47
C ALA A 202 -0.80 -15.71 -4.14
N THR A 203 -0.06 -14.77 -4.73
CA THR A 203 1.39 -14.61 -4.58
C THR A 203 1.80 -13.63 -3.48
N ALA A 204 0.84 -13.15 -2.68
CA ALA A 204 1.12 -12.28 -1.53
C ALA A 204 2.04 -12.98 -0.51
N PRO A 205 2.91 -12.22 0.20
CA PRO A 205 3.83 -12.80 1.17
C PRO A 205 3.10 -13.40 2.38
N GLU A 206 3.55 -14.58 2.80
CA GLU A 206 3.04 -15.30 3.96
C GLU A 206 4.18 -15.63 4.92
N CYS A 207 3.98 -15.44 6.23
CA CYS A 207 5.00 -15.69 7.24
C CYS A 207 5.53 -17.14 7.16
N GLU A 208 4.62 -18.10 6.98
CA GLU A 208 4.93 -19.54 6.92
C GLU A 208 5.77 -19.94 5.70
N SER A 209 5.79 -19.14 4.63
CA SER A 209 6.64 -19.40 3.46
C SER A 209 8.13 -19.44 3.82
N CYS A 210 8.54 -18.64 4.81
CA CYS A 210 9.90 -18.61 5.36
C CYS A 210 10.00 -19.29 6.74
N HIS A 211 8.95 -19.20 7.56
CA HIS A 211 8.92 -19.74 8.92
C HIS A 211 8.20 -21.10 8.96
N ARG A 212 8.68 -22.07 8.18
CA ARG A 212 8.00 -23.37 7.95
C ARG A 212 7.91 -24.27 9.18
N ASP A 213 8.82 -24.07 10.14
CA ASP A 213 8.96 -24.93 11.31
C ASP A 213 8.15 -24.46 12.53
N VAL A 214 7.41 -23.35 12.43
CA VAL A 214 6.72 -22.74 13.60
C VAL A 214 5.69 -23.66 14.27
N TYR A 215 5.13 -24.60 13.51
CA TYR A 215 4.19 -25.61 14.01
C TYR A 215 4.82 -26.99 14.21
N THR A 216 6.11 -27.15 13.92
CA THR A 216 6.81 -28.42 14.10
C THR A 216 7.46 -28.47 15.48
N SER A 217 7.86 -29.66 15.93
CA SER A 217 8.60 -29.83 17.18
C SER A 217 9.98 -29.17 17.19
N GLN A 218 10.47 -28.69 16.04
CA GLN A 218 11.74 -27.97 15.91
C GLN A 218 11.58 -26.44 16.03
N GLY A 219 10.34 -25.94 15.93
CA GLY A 219 10.04 -24.52 16.07
C GLY A 219 10.28 -23.98 17.49
N GLU A 220 10.65 -22.71 17.59
CA GLU A 220 10.58 -21.99 18.86
C GLU A 220 9.10 -21.72 19.22
N ASN A 221 8.75 -21.81 20.51
CA ASN A 221 7.41 -21.52 21.02
C ASN A 221 6.27 -22.32 20.32
N THR A 222 6.54 -23.55 19.87
CA THR A 222 5.57 -24.39 19.13
C THR A 222 4.25 -24.56 19.86
N THR A 223 4.26 -24.67 21.20
CA THR A 223 3.03 -24.78 21.99
C THR A 223 2.12 -23.57 21.76
N GLN A 224 2.66 -22.35 21.87
CA GLN A 224 1.95 -21.10 21.70
C GLN A 224 1.46 -20.93 20.26
N HIS A 225 2.28 -21.26 19.26
CA HIS A 225 1.86 -21.24 17.86
C HIS A 225 0.71 -22.23 17.62
N THR A 226 0.83 -23.45 18.11
CA THR A 226 -0.15 -24.52 17.85
C THR A 226 -1.51 -24.24 18.49
N ILE A 227 -1.55 -23.75 19.73
CA ILE A 227 -2.84 -23.47 20.40
C ILE A 227 -3.59 -22.28 19.79
N HIS A 228 -2.86 -21.37 19.13
CA HIS A 228 -3.38 -20.14 18.52
C HIS A 228 -3.57 -20.22 17.00
N LYS A 229 -3.09 -21.30 16.37
CA LYS A 229 -3.28 -21.57 14.94
C LYS A 229 -4.75 -21.44 14.55
N ASP A 230 -5.01 -20.77 13.42
CA ASP A 230 -6.33 -20.48 12.85
C ASP A 230 -7.26 -19.66 13.76
N LYS A 231 -6.75 -19.12 14.88
CA LYS A 231 -7.51 -18.27 15.82
C LYS A 231 -7.03 -16.84 15.82
N VAL A 232 -5.71 -16.62 15.79
CA VAL A 232 -5.11 -15.28 15.81
C VAL A 232 -4.06 -15.17 14.71
N SER A 233 -4.04 -14.06 13.97
CA SER A 233 -3.03 -13.88 12.92
C SER A 233 -1.65 -13.64 13.54
N CYS A 234 -0.58 -13.98 12.81
CA CYS A 234 0.80 -13.82 13.30
C CYS A 234 1.09 -12.38 13.80
N GLN A 235 0.53 -11.38 13.12
CA GLN A 235 0.70 -9.96 13.44
C GLN A 235 0.09 -9.58 14.79
N VAL A 236 -0.91 -10.33 15.29
CA VAL A 236 -1.46 -10.10 16.64
C VAL A 236 -0.37 -10.29 17.70
N CYS A 237 0.51 -11.27 17.53
CA CYS A 237 1.62 -11.51 18.45
C CYS A 237 2.87 -10.69 18.09
N HIS A 238 3.09 -10.40 16.80
CA HIS A 238 4.38 -9.93 16.33
C HIS A 238 4.44 -8.47 15.89
N ALA A 239 3.32 -7.76 15.74
CA ALA A 239 3.36 -6.34 15.37
C ALA A 239 3.53 -5.43 16.59
N MET A 240 4.42 -4.44 16.47
CA MET A 240 4.44 -3.28 17.37
C MET A 240 3.33 -2.28 16.98
N PRO A 241 2.98 -1.29 17.84
CA PRO A 241 2.03 -0.24 17.50
C PRO A 241 2.32 0.40 16.15
N TYR A 242 1.28 0.75 15.42
CA TYR A 242 1.36 1.19 14.02
C TYR A 242 0.48 2.41 13.77
N LYS A 243 0.68 3.05 12.62
CA LYS A 243 0.10 4.37 12.34
C LYS A 243 -1.38 4.26 11.95
N ASN A 244 -2.25 4.84 12.76
CA ASN A 244 -3.68 4.94 12.51
C ASN A 244 -4.04 6.37 12.10
N CYS A 245 -4.98 6.53 11.18
CA CYS A 245 -5.36 7.84 10.63
C CYS A 245 -6.88 8.02 10.70
N TRP A 246 -7.32 9.21 11.10
CA TRP A 246 -8.74 9.56 11.22
C TRP A 246 -9.12 10.62 10.20
N GLU A 247 -10.25 10.38 9.55
CA GLU A 247 -10.99 11.32 8.69
C GLU A 247 -10.14 12.07 7.65
N CYS A 248 -10.13 11.63 6.40
CA CYS A 248 -9.54 12.33 5.28
C CYS A 248 -10.62 13.13 4.56
N HIS A 249 -10.37 14.42 4.38
CA HIS A 249 -11.17 15.30 3.53
C HIS A 249 -10.31 15.77 2.36
N VAL A 250 -10.86 15.75 1.15
CA VAL A 250 -10.17 16.20 -0.07
C VAL A 250 -10.78 17.50 -0.57
N GLY A 251 -9.95 18.35 -1.18
CA GLY A 251 -10.37 19.65 -1.68
C GLY A 251 -9.40 20.22 -2.70
N THR A 252 -9.79 21.33 -3.33
CA THR A 252 -8.93 22.08 -4.24
C THR A 252 -8.94 23.54 -3.81
N ASP A 253 -7.78 24.20 -3.84
CA ASP A 253 -7.69 25.63 -3.56
C ASP A 253 -8.14 26.50 -4.75
N ASP A 254 -8.07 27.82 -4.59
CA ASP A 254 -8.45 28.81 -5.60
C ASP A 254 -7.55 28.78 -6.85
N GLN A 255 -6.34 28.23 -6.73
CA GLN A 255 -5.38 28.05 -7.82
C GLN A 255 -5.54 26.70 -8.54
N GLY A 256 -6.46 25.85 -8.09
CA GLY A 256 -6.68 24.54 -8.68
C GLY A 256 -5.77 23.43 -8.11
N LEU A 257 -4.96 23.71 -7.08
CA LEU A 257 -4.09 22.72 -6.45
C LEU A 257 -4.90 21.83 -5.50
N THR A 258 -4.72 20.53 -5.68
CA THR A 258 -5.36 19.50 -4.87
C THR A 258 -4.68 19.36 -3.51
N PHE A 259 -5.47 19.25 -2.45
CA PHE A 259 -4.99 18.94 -1.11
C PHE A 259 -5.90 17.96 -0.40
N PHE A 260 -5.36 17.32 0.63
CA PHE A 260 -6.13 16.54 1.58
C PHE A 260 -5.75 16.91 3.01
N ARG A 261 -6.67 16.70 3.95
CA ARG A 261 -6.44 16.90 5.38
C ARG A 261 -6.95 15.72 6.16
N THR A 262 -6.12 15.21 7.07
CA THR A 262 -6.53 14.25 8.08
C THR A 262 -6.86 14.97 9.39
N LYS A 263 -7.88 14.52 10.13
CA LYS A 263 -8.22 15.08 11.45
C LYS A 263 -7.16 14.74 12.50
N ALA A 264 -6.68 13.50 12.48
CA ALA A 264 -5.65 13.03 13.39
C ALA A 264 -4.85 11.86 12.81
N THR A 265 -3.63 11.69 13.29
CA THR A 265 -2.82 10.49 13.08
C THR A 265 -2.20 10.12 14.43
N LYS A 266 -2.29 8.85 14.82
CA LYS A 266 -1.80 8.35 16.12
C LYS A 266 -1.16 6.99 15.95
N MET A 267 -0.18 6.66 16.79
CA MET A 267 0.29 5.29 16.92
C MET A 267 -0.66 4.54 17.85
N ASP A 268 -1.14 3.38 17.41
CA ASP A 268 -2.07 2.55 18.19
C ASP A 268 -1.93 1.09 17.77
N PHE A 269 -2.47 0.19 18.58
CA PHE A 269 -2.54 -1.25 18.33
C PHE A 269 -3.90 -1.77 18.77
N LYS A 270 -4.66 -2.34 17.82
CA LYS A 270 -5.95 -2.97 18.11
C LYS A 270 -6.08 -4.33 17.44
N ILE A 271 -6.71 -5.25 18.16
CA ILE A 271 -7.14 -6.57 17.70
C ILE A 271 -8.65 -6.52 17.45
N GLY A 272 -9.07 -6.80 16.22
CA GLY A 272 -10.47 -6.90 15.83
C GLY A 272 -10.87 -8.33 15.47
N LEU A 273 -12.15 -8.55 15.27
CA LEU A 273 -12.65 -9.73 14.58
C LEU A 273 -12.31 -9.65 13.09
N ASN A 274 -12.04 -10.79 12.46
CA ASN A 274 -11.90 -10.88 11.02
C ASN A 274 -13.28 -11.11 10.37
N PRO A 275 -13.85 -10.11 9.66
CA PRO A 275 -15.16 -10.27 9.01
C PRO A 275 -15.07 -11.06 7.69
N ALA A 276 -13.87 -11.24 7.13
CA ALA A 276 -13.65 -11.86 5.82
C ALA A 276 -12.71 -13.07 5.95
N ARG A 277 -13.14 -14.07 6.72
CA ARG A 277 -12.38 -15.31 6.90
C ARG A 277 -12.47 -16.17 5.65
N ASP A 278 -11.32 -16.65 5.19
CA ASP A 278 -11.20 -17.60 4.09
C ASP A 278 -10.14 -18.66 4.41
N GLU A 279 -9.79 -19.52 3.44
CA GLU A 279 -8.79 -20.57 3.64
C GLU A 279 -7.38 -20.02 3.91
N ARG A 280 -7.05 -18.83 3.37
CA ARG A 280 -5.73 -18.19 3.53
C ARG A 280 -5.66 -17.27 4.75
N HIS A 281 -6.80 -16.79 5.21
CA HIS A 281 -6.96 -15.92 6.38
C HIS A 281 -8.01 -16.52 7.33
N PRO A 282 -7.78 -17.74 7.86
CA PRO A 282 -8.76 -18.44 8.67
C PRO A 282 -8.94 -17.83 10.06
N GLU A 283 -8.08 -16.89 10.46
CA GLU A 283 -8.00 -16.43 11.85
C GLU A 283 -9.23 -15.63 12.26
N LYS A 284 -9.71 -15.90 13.48
CA LYS A 284 -10.83 -15.17 14.08
C LYS A 284 -10.43 -13.76 14.49
N PHE A 285 -9.23 -13.59 15.03
CA PHE A 285 -8.70 -12.33 15.53
C PHE A 285 -7.52 -11.87 14.68
N VAL A 286 -7.59 -10.61 14.24
CA VAL A 286 -6.58 -10.00 13.38
C VAL A 286 -6.22 -8.62 13.90
N THR A 287 -5.04 -8.12 13.55
CA THR A 287 -4.74 -6.70 13.75
C THR A 287 -5.62 -5.84 12.84
N VAL A 288 -6.18 -4.75 13.37
CA VAL A 288 -7.04 -3.82 12.63
C VAL A 288 -6.53 -2.38 12.69
N ARG A 289 -6.65 -1.68 11.57
CA ARG A 289 -6.20 -0.29 11.42
C ARG A 289 -7.37 0.63 11.10
N HIS A 290 -7.42 1.77 11.78
CA HIS A 290 -8.32 2.85 11.42
C HIS A 290 -7.82 3.50 10.12
N ILE A 291 -8.64 3.41 9.07
CA ILE A 291 -8.43 4.10 7.79
C ILE A 291 -9.15 5.46 7.81
N PRO A 292 -8.58 6.50 7.17
CA PRO A 292 -9.10 7.86 7.32
C PRO A 292 -10.24 8.12 6.31
N VAL A 293 -11.27 7.29 6.26
CA VAL A 293 -12.47 7.58 5.47
C VAL A 293 -13.55 8.15 6.39
N ASP A 294 -14.25 9.18 5.92
CA ASP A 294 -15.36 9.84 6.62
C ASP A 294 -16.57 9.98 5.68
N PHE A 295 -17.77 10.11 6.25
CA PHE A 295 -18.99 10.41 5.47
C PHE A 295 -18.81 11.64 4.56
N ASN A 296 -18.03 12.61 5.02
CA ASN A 296 -17.78 13.88 4.36
C ASN A 296 -16.50 13.91 3.52
N THR A 297 -15.83 12.77 3.30
CA THR A 297 -14.56 12.74 2.56
C THR A 297 -14.62 13.51 1.23
N PHE A 298 -15.76 13.45 0.53
CA PHE A 298 -15.97 14.10 -0.77
C PHE A 298 -16.88 15.34 -0.73
N SER A 299 -17.19 15.91 0.44
CA SER A 299 -18.18 17.01 0.56
C SER A 299 -17.79 18.28 -0.21
N PHE A 300 -16.52 18.48 -0.53
CA PHE A 300 -16.09 19.56 -1.44
C PHE A 300 -16.66 19.39 -2.86
N TYR A 301 -16.76 18.14 -3.33
CA TYR A 301 -17.26 17.81 -4.67
C TYR A 301 -18.76 17.55 -4.66
N VAL A 302 -19.26 16.86 -3.63
CA VAL A 302 -20.67 16.43 -3.55
C VAL A 302 -21.10 16.11 -2.12
N GLU A 303 -22.23 16.67 -1.71
CA GLU A 303 -22.88 16.34 -0.44
C GLU A 303 -23.45 14.90 -0.44
N ASP A 304 -23.33 14.23 0.70
CA ASP A 304 -23.69 12.82 0.91
C ASP A 304 -23.07 11.88 -0.14
N GLY A 305 -21.83 12.17 -0.55
CA GLY A 305 -21.12 11.34 -1.53
C GLY A 305 -21.00 9.88 -1.07
N LEU A 306 -20.68 9.66 0.20
CA LEU A 306 -20.56 8.31 0.80
C LEU A 306 -21.80 7.92 1.62
N SER A 307 -23.00 8.04 1.04
CA SER A 307 -24.25 7.73 1.76
C SER A 307 -24.42 6.25 2.13
N GLU A 308 -23.71 5.33 1.48
CA GLU A 308 -23.70 3.90 1.82
C GLU A 308 -22.48 3.55 2.71
N PHE A 309 -21.99 4.50 3.51
CA PHE A 309 -20.77 4.35 4.31
C PHE A 309 -20.70 3.05 5.12
N ASN A 310 -21.82 2.63 5.70
CA ASN A 310 -21.91 1.46 6.59
C ASN A 310 -21.72 0.12 5.87
N MET A 311 -21.59 0.09 4.55
CA MET A 311 -21.32 -1.14 3.78
C MET A 311 -19.96 -1.76 4.09
N LEU A 312 -19.01 -1.00 4.65
CA LEU A 312 -17.69 -1.49 5.00
C LEU A 312 -17.18 -0.85 6.30
N PRO A 313 -16.39 -1.56 7.13
CA PRO A 313 -15.80 -0.97 8.32
C PRO A 313 -14.67 0.00 7.98
N ASN A 314 -14.48 1.05 8.79
CA ASN A 314 -13.31 1.94 8.70
C ASN A 314 -12.19 1.52 9.65
N TRP A 315 -12.42 0.54 10.52
CA TRP A 315 -11.39 -0.33 11.07
C TRP A 315 -11.26 -1.56 10.18
N LYS A 316 -10.17 -1.66 9.41
CA LYS A 316 -9.96 -2.77 8.47
C LYS A 316 -8.83 -3.67 8.94
N MET A 317 -8.92 -4.97 8.62
CA MET A 317 -7.79 -5.89 8.75
C MET A 317 -6.52 -5.25 8.16
N THR A 318 -5.43 -5.34 8.90
CA THR A 318 -4.14 -4.79 8.53
C THR A 318 -3.03 -5.81 8.73
N THR A 319 -1.99 -5.70 7.93
CA THR A 319 -0.71 -6.41 8.08
C THR A 319 0.38 -5.36 8.32
N PRO A 320 0.59 -4.91 9.58
CA PRO A 320 1.56 -3.86 9.90
C PRO A 320 2.99 -4.27 9.56
N HIS A 321 3.82 -3.32 9.14
CA HIS A 321 5.23 -3.57 8.81
C HIS A 321 6.13 -3.25 10.01
N THR A 322 5.72 -3.71 11.20
CA THR A 322 6.34 -3.41 12.49
C THR A 322 6.72 -4.70 13.22
N ILE A 323 7.07 -5.75 12.47
CA ILE A 323 7.21 -7.11 13.00
C ILE A 323 8.42 -7.21 13.92
N ARG A 324 8.23 -7.82 15.09
CA ARG A 324 9.25 -8.09 16.10
C ARG A 324 9.11 -9.51 16.65
N ARG A 325 10.24 -10.08 17.08
CA ARG A 325 10.25 -11.35 17.84
C ARG A 325 9.65 -11.16 19.24
N GLU A 326 9.95 -10.04 19.88
CA GLU A 326 9.47 -9.67 21.21
C GLU A 326 8.59 -8.43 21.08
N THR A 327 7.37 -8.52 21.60
CA THR A 327 6.36 -7.46 21.61
C THR A 327 5.69 -7.39 22.98
N PRO A 328 4.96 -6.30 23.30
CA PRO A 328 4.10 -6.27 24.47
C PRO A 328 3.11 -7.44 24.50
N GLN A 329 2.55 -7.83 23.35
CA GLN A 329 1.50 -8.84 23.23
C GLN A 329 1.99 -10.25 23.55
N ASN A 330 3.21 -10.59 23.13
CA ASN A 330 3.76 -11.93 23.32
C ASN A 330 4.63 -12.10 24.58
N SER A 331 4.67 -11.07 25.44
CA SER A 331 5.46 -11.07 26.68
C SER A 331 4.91 -12.00 27.76
N SER A 332 3.60 -12.23 27.80
CA SER A 332 2.93 -13.16 28.74
C SER A 332 1.55 -13.58 28.20
N CYS A 333 0.94 -14.62 28.78
CA CYS A 333 -0.43 -15.00 28.43
C CYS A 333 -1.42 -13.86 28.69
N ASP A 334 -1.30 -13.22 29.86
CA ASP A 334 -2.22 -12.18 30.33
C ASP A 334 -1.96 -10.81 29.65
N SER A 335 -0.90 -10.70 28.84
CA SER A 335 -0.70 -9.55 27.96
C SER A 335 -1.78 -9.44 26.89
N CYS A 336 -2.46 -10.55 26.57
CA CYS A 336 -3.66 -10.58 25.74
C CYS A 336 -4.88 -11.11 26.49
N HIS A 337 -4.72 -12.17 27.27
CA HIS A 337 -5.82 -12.80 28.01
C HIS A 337 -6.27 -11.92 29.18
N GLY A 338 -7.54 -11.51 29.15
CA GLY A 338 -8.14 -10.57 30.11
C GLY A 338 -7.63 -9.13 29.97
N ASN A 339 -6.93 -8.81 28.87
CA ASN A 339 -6.48 -7.46 28.56
C ASN A 339 -7.43 -6.80 27.56
N GLU A 340 -8.51 -6.19 28.05
CA GLU A 340 -9.50 -5.55 27.17
C GLU A 340 -8.92 -4.40 26.33
N SER A 341 -7.86 -3.74 26.80
CA SER A 341 -7.35 -2.51 26.20
C SER A 341 -6.80 -2.66 24.77
N ILE A 342 -6.33 -3.85 24.41
CA ILE A 342 -5.74 -4.14 23.10
C ILE A 342 -6.77 -4.65 22.08
N PHE A 343 -8.01 -4.93 22.50
CA PHE A 343 -9.09 -5.32 21.59
C PHE A 343 -9.86 -4.07 21.16
N LEU A 344 -10.38 -4.08 19.93
CA LEU A 344 -11.25 -3.03 19.43
C LEU A 344 -12.61 -3.12 20.11
N SER A 345 -12.91 -2.18 21.00
CA SER A 345 -14.19 -2.12 21.69
C SER A 345 -15.16 -1.13 21.03
N LEU A 346 -16.40 -1.09 21.52
CA LEU A 346 -17.39 -0.10 21.10
C LEU A 346 -16.98 1.33 21.49
N GLU A 347 -16.24 1.48 22.59
CA GLU A 347 -15.76 2.79 23.06
C GLU A 347 -14.63 3.36 22.19
N ASP A 348 -13.88 2.50 21.50
CA ASP A 348 -12.83 2.92 20.54
C ASP A 348 -13.42 3.49 19.23
N VAL A 349 -14.73 3.30 18.99
CA VAL A 349 -15.40 3.67 17.74
C VAL A 349 -16.35 4.85 17.97
N GLU A 350 -16.10 5.97 17.26
CA GLU A 350 -17.00 7.12 17.26
C GLU A 350 -18.43 6.69 16.86
N GLU A 351 -19.44 7.27 17.51
CA GLU A 351 -20.84 6.84 17.40
C GLU A 351 -21.32 6.72 15.95
N LYS A 352 -20.98 7.70 15.10
CA LYS A 352 -21.32 7.73 13.67
C LYS A 352 -20.79 6.53 12.86
N TYR A 353 -19.74 5.84 13.33
CA TYR A 353 -19.13 4.70 12.63
C TYR A 353 -19.45 3.35 13.25
N ARG A 354 -20.19 3.29 14.37
CA ARG A 354 -20.42 2.03 15.10
C ARG A 354 -21.11 0.98 14.24
N GLU A 355 -22.10 1.38 13.45
CA GLU A 355 -22.81 0.47 12.55
C GLU A 355 -21.87 -0.15 11.51
N ALA A 356 -21.02 0.66 10.88
CA ALA A 356 -20.03 0.19 9.91
C ALA A 356 -19.03 -0.82 10.49
N ASN A 357 -18.72 -0.74 11.78
CA ASN A 357 -17.67 -1.56 12.43
C ASN A 357 -18.21 -2.69 13.30
N LYS A 358 -19.52 -2.92 13.34
CA LYS A 358 -20.15 -3.93 14.22
C LYS A 358 -19.56 -5.34 14.08
N GLU A 359 -19.12 -5.69 12.87
CA GLU A 359 -18.55 -7.02 12.56
C GLU A 359 -17.07 -7.15 12.94
N VAL A 360 -16.40 -6.04 13.22
CA VAL A 360 -14.97 -5.99 13.54
C VAL A 360 -14.73 -5.72 15.04
N ILE A 361 -15.68 -5.07 15.71
CA ILE A 361 -15.67 -4.86 17.16
C ILE A 361 -15.66 -6.21 17.88
N VAL A 362 -14.89 -6.30 18.96
CA VAL A 362 -14.78 -7.49 19.80
C VAL A 362 -15.64 -7.30 21.06
N PRO A 363 -16.77 -8.02 21.21
CA PRO A 363 -17.52 -8.04 22.46
C PRO A 363 -16.66 -8.56 23.61
N LYS A 364 -16.87 -8.04 24.83
CA LYS A 364 -16.09 -8.41 26.02
C LYS A 364 -16.12 -9.91 26.30
N GLU A 365 -17.25 -10.55 26.00
CA GLU A 365 -17.47 -11.98 26.20
C GLU A 365 -16.61 -12.85 25.28
N LEU A 366 -16.10 -12.29 24.18
CA LEU A 366 -15.18 -12.98 23.27
C LEU A 366 -13.71 -12.80 23.67
N ILE A 367 -13.41 -11.90 24.61
CA ILE A 367 -12.05 -11.68 25.09
C ILE A 367 -11.68 -12.86 26.00
N PRO A 368 -10.59 -13.59 25.71
CA PRO A 368 -10.19 -14.73 26.53
C PRO A 368 -9.97 -14.33 27.98
N ALA A 369 -10.42 -15.14 28.94
CA ALA A 369 -10.17 -14.90 30.36
C ALA A 369 -8.67 -15.02 30.69
N LYS A 370 -8.24 -14.31 31.74
CA LYS A 370 -6.87 -14.43 32.29
C LYS A 370 -6.53 -15.89 32.57
N VAL A 371 -5.31 -16.26 32.23
CA VAL A 371 -4.80 -17.62 32.43
C VAL A 371 -4.07 -17.73 33.77
N GLY A 372 -3.60 -16.61 34.32
CA GLY A 372 -2.97 -16.56 35.63
C GLY A 372 -1.65 -17.33 35.66
N LYS A 373 -0.66 -16.83 34.92
CA LYS A 373 0.76 -17.18 35.05
C LYS A 373 1.64 -16.02 34.61
#